data_AF-A0A397SAG7-F1
#
_entry.id   AF-A0A397SAG7-F1
#
_cell.length_a   1.000
_cell.length_b   1.000
_cell.length_c   1.000
_cell.angle_alpha   90.00
_cell.angle_beta   90.00
_cell.angle_gamma   90.00
#
_symmetry.space_group_name_H-M   'P 1'
#
loop_
_entity.id
_entity.type
_entity.pdbx_description
1 polymer ?
#
loop_
_entity_poly.entity_id
_entity_poly.type
_entity_poly.pdbx_seq_one_letter_code
_entity_poly.pdbx_strand_id
1 'polypeptide(L)'
;MPGQLFVKIYKFLTTSPLGYITAFSVVYQVIEDEPWVEQDELRRTVNDAISVATENVYSRNITAQNKLLRILPKFVKALVYGICPIKPTLYWIQL
;
A
#
# COMPACT_ATOMS: atom_id res chain seq x y z
N MET A 1 -15.80 -9.46 -3.06
CA MET A 1 -15.52 -8.31 -3.95
C MET A 1 -14.29 -7.63 -3.38
N PRO A 2 -13.30 -7.22 -4.20
CA PRO A 2 -12.20 -6.43 -3.67
C PRO A 2 -12.76 -5.13 -3.07
N GLY A 3 -12.27 -4.75 -1.89
CA GLY A 3 -12.65 -3.49 -1.23
C GLY A 3 -12.29 -2.27 -2.08
N GLN A 4 -12.92 -1.12 -1.82
CA GLN A 4 -12.67 0.13 -2.58
C GLN A 4 -11.18 0.51 -2.54
N LEU A 5 -10.55 0.34 -1.37
CA LEU A 5 -9.13 0.55 -1.17
C LEU A 5 -8.24 -0.29 -2.10
N PHE A 6 -8.55 -1.58 -2.28
CA PHE A 6 -7.81 -2.44 -3.21
C PHE A 6 -7.90 -1.89 -4.63
N VAL A 7 -9.11 -1.56 -5.10
CA VAL A 7 -9.34 -1.08 -6.47
C VAL A 7 -8.55 0.21 -6.72
N LYS A 8 -8.54 1.14 -5.75
CA LYS A 8 -7.79 2.39 -5.84
C LYS A 8 -6.29 2.16 -5.90
N ILE A 9 -5.73 1.37 -4.98
CA ILE A 9 -4.29 1.05 -4.97
C ILE A 9 -3.90 0.33 -6.25
N TYR A 10 -4.65 -0.69 -6.66
CA TYR A 10 -4.39 -1.44 -7.88
C TYR A 10 -4.41 -0.52 -9.12
N LYS A 11 -5.41 0.35 -9.23
CA LYS A 11 -5.49 1.34 -10.33
C LYS A 11 -4.28 2.27 -10.30
N PHE A 12 -3.91 2.79 -9.13
CA PHE A 12 -2.72 3.64 -8.99
C PHE A 12 -1.45 2.90 -9.45
N LEU A 13 -1.23 1.66 -9.02
CA LEU A 13 -0.04 0.85 -9.35
C LEU A 13 0.08 0.53 -10.84
N THR A 14 -1.05 0.38 -11.53
CA THR A 14 -1.10 -0.07 -12.93
C THR A 14 -1.18 1.06 -13.94
N THR A 15 -1.66 2.24 -13.54
CA THR A 15 -1.85 3.38 -14.44
C THR A 15 -0.85 4.52 -14.23
N SER A 16 -0.25 4.63 -13.05
CA SER A 16 0.72 5.69 -12.77
C SER A 16 2.06 5.39 -13.43
N PRO A 17 2.79 6.43 -13.91
CA PRO A 17 4.16 6.25 -14.33
C PRO A 17 5.00 5.62 -13.23
N LEU A 18 5.80 4.62 -13.60
CA LEU A 18 6.59 3.82 -12.65
C LEU A 18 7.47 4.68 -11.74
N GLY A 19 7.94 5.85 -12.22
CA GLY A 19 8.69 6.84 -11.44
C GLY A 19 7.96 7.36 -10.19
N TYR A 20 6.64 7.58 -10.28
CA TYR A 20 5.81 8.13 -9.20
C TYR A 20 5.34 7.09 -8.19
N ILE A 21 5.45 5.80 -8.50
CA ILE A 21 5.07 4.73 -7.59
C ILE A 21 6.13 4.59 -6.50
N THR A 22 5.80 5.07 -5.30
CA THR A 22 6.62 5.03 -4.08
C THR A 22 5.80 4.55 -2.89
N ALA A 23 6.46 4.18 -1.80
CA ALA A 23 5.75 3.85 -0.56
C ALA A 23 4.89 5.02 -0.06
N PHE A 24 5.39 6.26 -0.16
CA PHE A 24 4.64 7.45 0.23
C PHE A 24 3.42 7.71 -0.64
N SER A 25 3.55 7.57 -1.97
CA SER A 25 2.41 7.76 -2.86
C SER A 25 1.33 6.69 -2.63
N VAL A 26 1.71 5.45 -2.29
CA VAL A 26 0.77 4.39 -1.90
C VAL A 26 0.10 4.70 -0.55
N VAL A 27 0.85 5.20 0.44
CA VAL A 27 0.27 5.69 1.71
C VAL A 27 -0.73 6.83 1.45
N TYR A 28 -0.41 7.76 0.56
CA TYR A 28 -1.31 8.87 0.22
C TYR A 28 -2.66 8.37 -0.34
N GLN A 29 -2.64 7.38 -1.24
CA GLN A 29 -3.88 6.79 -1.77
C GLN A 29 -4.79 6.23 -0.67
N VAL A 30 -4.18 5.71 0.39
CA VAL A 30 -4.86 5.08 1.54
C VAL A 30 -5.45 6.14 2.46
N ILE A 31 -4.66 7.14 2.88
CA ILE A 31 -5.10 8.18 3.82
C ILE A 31 -6.23 9.03 3.20
N GLU A 32 -6.17 9.27 1.89
CA GLU A 32 -7.16 10.10 1.20
C GLU A 32 -8.58 9.47 1.22
N ASP A 33 -8.69 8.14 1.10
CA ASP A 33 -9.99 7.46 1.06
C ASP A 33 -10.41 6.89 2.42
N GLU A 34 -9.50 6.21 3.12
CA GLU A 34 -9.81 5.46 4.34
C GLU A 34 -8.77 5.72 5.43
N PRO A 35 -8.85 6.87 6.13
CA PRO A 35 -7.91 7.23 7.20
C PRO A 35 -7.99 6.32 8.44
N TRP A 36 -9.02 5.45 8.52
CA TRP A 36 -9.33 4.62 9.69
C TRP A 36 -9.14 3.11 9.47
N VAL A 37 -8.54 2.69 8.36
CA VAL A 37 -8.31 1.26 8.06
C VAL A 37 -7.31 0.65 9.04
N GLU A 38 -7.52 -0.58 9.50
CA GLU A 38 -6.57 -1.27 10.40
C GLU A 38 -5.23 -1.55 9.69
N GLN A 39 -4.11 -1.46 10.42
CA GLN A 39 -2.77 -1.58 9.85
C GLN A 39 -2.54 -2.93 9.13
N ASP A 40 -3.07 -4.01 9.68
CA ASP A 40 -2.95 -5.35 9.11
C ASP A 40 -3.82 -5.56 7.87
N GLU A 41 -5.04 -5.02 7.87
CA GLU A 41 -5.93 -5.03 6.71
C GLU A 41 -5.32 -4.24 5.56
N LEU A 42 -4.74 -3.09 5.89
CA LEU A 42 -4.04 -2.24 4.94
C LEU A 42 -2.81 -2.93 4.35
N ARG A 43 -1.98 -3.55 5.19
CA ARG A 43 -0.80 -4.30 4.75
C ARG A 43 -1.19 -5.42 3.80
N ARG A 44 -2.25 -6.18 4.13
CA ARG A 44 -2.79 -7.23 3.25
C ARG A 44 -3.27 -6.66 1.93
N THR A 45 -4.08 -5.60 1.96
CA THR A 45 -4.62 -4.96 0.76
C THR A 45 -3.54 -4.46 -0.19
N VAL A 46 -2.49 -3.79 0.34
CA VAL A 46 -1.36 -3.32 -0.47
C VAL A 46 -0.56 -4.49 -1.04
N ASN A 47 -0.33 -5.54 -0.24
CA ASN A 47 0.36 -6.74 -0.70
C ASN A 47 -0.38 -7.43 -1.84
N ASP A 48 -1.70 -7.61 -1.70
CA ASP A 48 -2.52 -8.24 -2.73
C ASP A 48 -2.54 -7.41 -4.01
N ALA A 49 -2.68 -6.08 -3.90
CA ALA A 49 -2.64 -5.19 -5.05
C ALA A 49 -1.28 -5.24 -5.77
N ILE A 50 -0.17 -5.33 -5.03
CA ILE A 50 1.17 -5.52 -5.60
C ILE A 50 1.25 -6.85 -6.33
N SER A 51 0.88 -7.97 -5.69
CA SER A 51 0.93 -9.30 -6.30
C SER A 51 0.15 -9.35 -7.60
N VAL A 52 -1.10 -8.88 -7.59
CA VAL A 52 -1.96 -8.85 -8.78
C VAL A 52 -1.38 -7.94 -9.87
N ALA A 53 -0.86 -6.76 -9.52
CA ALA A 53 -0.23 -5.88 -10.50
C ALA A 53 1.04 -6.51 -11.11
N THR A 54 1.85 -7.21 -10.30
CA THR A 54 3.06 -7.90 -10.78
C THR A 54 2.74 -9.09 -11.69
N GLU A 55 1.71 -9.86 -11.36
CA GLU A 55 1.31 -11.06 -12.12
C GLU A 55 0.53 -10.74 -13.40
N ASN A 56 -0.28 -9.67 -13.40
CA ASN A 56 -1.15 -9.38 -14.54
C ASN A 56 -0.55 -8.32 -15.48
N VAL A 57 -0.23 -7.14 -14.95
CA VAL A 57 0.17 -5.99 -15.78
C VAL A 57 1.67 -6.01 -16.06
N TYR A 58 2.47 -6.31 -15.04
CA TYR A 58 3.93 -6.27 -15.14
C TYR A 58 4.57 -7.64 -15.32
N SER A 59 3.82 -8.68 -15.72
CA SER A 59 4.29 -10.08 -15.81
C SER A 59 5.59 -10.29 -16.59
N ARG A 60 5.86 -9.43 -17.58
CA ARG A 60 7.07 -9.46 -18.42
C ARG A 60 8.03 -8.29 -18.18
N ASN A 61 7.78 -7.46 -17.16
CA ASN A 61 8.58 -6.28 -16.84
C ASN A 61 9.26 -6.45 -15.48
N ILE A 62 10.43 -7.11 -15.48
CA ILE A 62 11.22 -7.40 -14.27
C ILE A 62 11.58 -6.11 -13.50
N THR A 63 11.88 -5.02 -14.22
CA THR A 63 12.19 -3.73 -13.59
C THR A 63 11.00 -3.18 -12.79
N ALA A 64 9.80 -3.22 -13.36
CA ALA A 64 8.59 -2.81 -12.67
C ALA A 64 8.27 -3.76 -11.50
N GLN A 65 8.33 -5.08 -11.71
CA GLN A 65 8.11 -6.06 -10.65
C GLN A 65 9.02 -5.82 -9.45
N ASN A 66 10.33 -5.71 -9.69
CA ASN A 66 11.31 -5.44 -8.63
C ASN A 66 11.05 -4.13 -7.91
N LYS A 67 10.57 -3.10 -8.62
CA LYS A 67 10.20 -1.83 -7.98
C LYS A 67 8.97 -1.99 -7.09
N LEU A 68 7.91 -2.64 -7.58
CA LEU A 68 6.68 -2.86 -6.82
C LEU A 68 6.92 -3.70 -5.56
N LEU A 69 7.68 -4.80 -5.67
CA LEU A 69 8.02 -5.66 -4.53
C LEU A 69 8.81 -4.92 -3.44
N ARG A 70 9.60 -3.91 -3.81
CA ARG A 70 10.33 -3.05 -2.87
C ARG A 70 9.45 -2.02 -2.14
N ILE A 71 8.20 -1.82 -2.57
CA ILE A 71 7.27 -0.88 -1.93
C ILE A 71 6.82 -1.43 -0.58
N LEU A 72 6.41 -2.69 -0.52
CA LEU A 72 5.84 -3.29 0.68
C LEU A 72 6.72 -3.13 1.94
N PRO A 73 8.03 -3.47 1.93
CA PRO A 73 8.86 -3.27 3.12
C PRO A 73 9.05 -1.79 3.49
N LYS A 74 9.05 -0.88 2.51
CA LYS A 74 9.14 0.57 2.75
C LYS A 74 7.82 1.14 3.30
N PHE A 75 6.71 0.60 2.83
CA PHE A 75 5.37 0.93 3.27
C PHE A 75 5.16 0.51 4.74
N VAL A 76 5.51 -0.73 5.10
CA VAL A 76 5.46 -1.20 6.49
C VAL A 76 6.33 -0.32 7.40
N LYS A 77 7.54 0.04 6.97
CA LYS A 77 8.37 1.00 7.71
C LYS A 77 7.68 2.36 7.88
N ALA A 78 7.08 2.90 6.83
CA ALA A 78 6.37 4.18 6.91
C ALA A 78 5.19 4.16 7.90
N LEU A 79 4.50 3.03 8.01
CA LEU A 79 3.43 2.82 8.99
C LEU A 79 3.98 2.71 10.43
N VAL A 80 5.04 1.93 10.64
CA VAL A 80 5.62 1.68 11.98
C VAL A 80 6.34 2.91 12.55
N TYR A 81 7.03 3.69 11.71
CA TYR A 81 7.77 4.89 12.14
C TYR A 81 6.90 6.17 12.19
N GLY A 82 5.57 6.05 12.13
CA GLY A 82 4.66 7.13 12.51
C GLY A 82 4.48 8.25 11.48
N ILE A 83 4.75 8.02 10.18
CA ILE A 83 4.43 9.01 9.13
C ILE A 83 2.94 8.94 8.73
N CYS A 84 2.20 7.97 9.26
CA CYS A 84 0.80 7.73 8.96
C CYS A 84 0.00 7.65 10.27
N PRO A 85 -1.01 8.50 10.51
CA PRO A 85 -1.87 8.44 11.70
C PRO A 85 -2.95 7.35 11.54
N ILE A 86 -2.58 6.20 11.01
CA ILE A 86 -3.44 5.02 11.01
C ILE A 86 -3.19 4.38 12.38
N LYS A 87 -4.24 4.33 13.21
CA LYS A 87 -4.14 4.00 14.64
C LYS A 87 -3.11 2.89 14.89
N PRO A 88 -2.10 3.12 15.74
CA PRO A 88 -1.53 2.01 16.46
C PRO A 88 -2.68 1.42 17.28
N THR A 89 -2.93 0.13 17.09
CA THR A 89 -3.86 -0.65 17.89
C THR A 89 -3.73 -0.24 19.37
N LEU A 90 -4.87 0.08 19.99
CA LEU A 90 -5.02 0.49 21.37
C LEU A 90 -4.13 -0.33 22.31
N TYR A 91 -3.01 0.22 22.75
CA TYR A 91 -2.43 0.03 24.07
C TYR A 91 -1.75 1.34 24.45
N TRP A 92 -1.84 1.75 25.72
CA TRP A 92 -1.39 3.03 26.31
C TRP A 92 -2.43 4.15 26.51
N ILE A 93 -3.71 3.81 26.70
CA ILE A 93 -4.50 4.50 27.75
C ILE A 93 -5.10 3.42 28.64
N GLN A 94 -4.36 3.07 29.69
CA GLN A 94 -4.94 2.60 30.95
C GLN A 94 -4.04 3.12 32.07
N LEU A 95 -4.54 4.19 32.70
CA LEU A 95 -4.26 4.73 34.04
C LEU A 95 -2.80 4.96 34.45
#